data_AF-A0A968MK16-F1
#
_entry.id   AF-A0A968MK16-F1
#
_cell.length_a   1.000
_cell.length_b   1.000
_cell.length_c   1.000
_cell.angle_alpha   90.00
_cell.angle_beta   90.00
_cell.angle_gamma   90.00
#
_symmetry.space_group_name_H-M   'P 1'
#
loop_
_entity.id
_entity.type
_entity.pdbx_description
1 polymer ?
#
loop_
_entity_poly.entity_id
_entity_poly.type
_entity_poly.pdbx_seq_one_letter_code
_entity_poly.pdbx_strand_id
1 'polypeptide(L)'
;MIRWKIYFDRSRMYIGYIQFFLIGIVFLQSLKGNAWKAVIVNYAYITIPAALILFIIFSLVVGYLDTKLGFREEELRNLSKSNPMMVEILESMQEINNRLKSIESDLNKESIQ
;
A
#
# COMPACT_ATOMS: atom_id res chain seq x y z
N MET A 1 -10.81 -25.09 -2.06
CA MET A 1 -9.57 -24.34 -1.81
C MET A 1 -9.75 -22.82 -1.69
N ILE A 2 -10.50 -22.15 -2.58
CA ILE A 2 -10.59 -20.67 -2.61
C ILE A 2 -11.13 -20.04 -1.30
N ARG A 3 -12.13 -20.65 -0.64
CA ARG A 3 -12.71 -20.12 0.61
C ARG A 3 -11.68 -20.03 1.74
N TRP A 4 -10.79 -21.02 1.88
CA TRP A 4 -9.79 -21.06 2.94
C TRP A 4 -8.76 -19.92 2.80
N LYS A 5 -8.41 -19.54 1.56
CA LYS A 5 -7.56 -18.39 1.26
C LYS A 5 -8.18 -17.08 1.77
N ILE A 6 -9.49 -16.90 1.58
CA ILE A 6 -10.21 -15.71 2.03
C ILE A 6 -10.21 -15.61 3.57
N TYR A 7 -10.39 -16.74 4.27
CA TYR A 7 -10.31 -16.76 5.73
C TYR A 7 -8.90 -16.42 6.25
N PHE A 8 -7.86 -16.92 5.59
CA PHE A 8 -6.49 -16.61 5.97
C PHE A 8 -6.16 -15.12 5.78
N ASP A 9 -6.62 -14.54 4.67
CA ASP A 9 -6.45 -13.11 4.37
C ASP A 9 -7.16 -12.22 5.41
N ARG A 10 -8.43 -12.53 5.72
CA ARG A 10 -9.16 -11.82 6.79
C ARG A 10 -8.53 -11.99 8.17
N SER A 11 -8.01 -13.18 8.47
CA SER A 11 -7.35 -13.45 9.75
C SER A 11 -6.06 -12.64 9.90
N ARG A 12 -5.27 -12.49 8.82
CA ARG A 12 -4.08 -11.64 8.81
C ARG A 12 -4.42 -10.18 9.14
N MET A 13 -5.51 -9.66 8.60
CA MET A 13 -6.00 -8.31 8.95
C MET A 13 -6.35 -8.20 10.44
N TYR A 14 -7.08 -9.18 10.99
CA TYR A 14 -7.44 -9.18 12.42
C TYR A 14 -6.23 -9.30 13.36
N ILE A 15 -5.24 -10.11 13.00
CA ILE A 15 -3.97 -10.20 13.74
C ILE A 15 -3.29 -8.83 13.78
N GLY A 16 -3.31 -8.10 12.66
CA GLY A 16 -2.77 -6.73 12.60
C GLY A 16 -3.43 -5.78 13.60
N TYR A 17 -4.76 -5.85 13.76
CA TYR A 17 -5.46 -5.03 14.76
C TYR A 17 -5.09 -5.38 16.19
N ILE A 18 -4.97 -6.68 16.51
CA ILE A 18 -4.52 -7.13 17.83
C ILE A 18 -3.08 -6.65 18.09
N GLN A 19 -2.20 -6.75 17.09
CA GLN A 19 -0.82 -6.31 17.20
C GLN A 19 -0.72 -4.80 17.44
N PHE A 20 -1.50 -3.99 16.72
CA PHE A 20 -1.56 -2.54 16.95
C PHE A 20 -1.96 -2.20 18.38
N PHE A 21 -2.97 -2.89 18.91
CA PHE A 21 -3.41 -2.69 20.29
C PHE A 21 -2.35 -3.09 21.32
N LEU A 22 -1.68 -4.23 21.11
CA LEU A 22 -0.57 -4.68 21.96
C LEU A 22 0.60 -3.69 21.98
N ILE A 23 0.98 -3.14 20.82
CA ILE A 23 2.00 -2.10 20.73
C ILE A 23 1.58 -0.88 21.55
N GLY A 24 0.32 -0.45 21.46
CA GLY A 24 -0.21 0.65 22.28
C GLY A 24 -0.10 0.38 23.79
N ILE A 25 -0.43 -0.84 24.23
CA ILE A 25 -0.29 -1.25 25.65
C ILE A 25 1.19 -1.24 26.07
N VAL A 26 2.07 -1.85 25.30
CA VAL A 26 3.51 -1.93 25.59
C VAL A 26 4.11 -0.53 25.64
N PHE A 27 3.72 0.35 24.71
CA PHE A 27 4.13 1.74 24.71
C PHE A 27 3.71 2.47 25.99
N LEU A 28 2.45 2.30 26.42
CA LEU A 28 1.96 2.88 27.67
C LEU A 28 2.69 2.32 28.90
N GLN A 29 3.05 1.04 28.88
CA GLN A 29 3.85 0.41 29.93
C GLN A 29 5.31 0.88 29.93
N SER A 30 5.89 1.13 28.76
CA SER A 30 7.26 1.67 28.62
C SER A 30 7.39 3.07 29.24
N LEU A 31 6.30 3.82 29.34
CA LEU A 31 6.26 5.11 30.02
C LEU A 31 6.18 5.01 31.55
N LYS A 32 6.08 3.81 32.14
CA LYS A 32 6.10 3.61 33.60
C LYS A 32 7.42 4.14 34.19
N GLY A 33 7.32 5.02 35.17
CA GLY A 33 8.48 5.64 35.85
C GLY A 33 8.89 7.00 35.29
N ASN A 34 8.32 7.45 34.17
CA ASN A 34 8.60 8.76 33.58
C ASN A 34 7.56 9.82 33.98
N ALA A 35 8.01 11.05 34.22
CA ALA A 35 7.14 12.22 34.48
C ALA A 35 6.05 12.39 33.41
N TRP A 36 6.35 11.99 32.18
CA TRP A 36 5.44 11.97 31.04
C TRP A 36 4.16 11.17 31.26
N LYS A 37 4.21 10.06 32.00
CA LYS A 37 3.01 9.26 32.29
C LYS A 37 2.01 10.05 33.16
N ALA A 38 2.51 10.78 34.15
CA ALA A 38 1.65 11.60 35.01
C ALA A 38 0.94 12.70 34.21
N VAL A 39 1.65 13.33 33.26
CA VAL A 39 1.08 14.33 32.35
C VAL A 39 0.00 13.71 31.45
N ILE A 40 0.27 12.53 30.86
CA ILE A 40 -0.66 11.84 29.96
C ILE A 40 -1.93 11.39 30.70
N VAL A 41 -1.81 10.89 31.93
CA VAL A 41 -2.97 10.43 32.71
C VAL A 41 -3.78 11.61 33.25
N ASN A 42 -3.13 12.65 33.78
CA ASN A 42 -3.83 13.81 34.35
C ASN A 42 -4.56 14.64 33.29
N TYR A 43 -4.02 14.70 32.07
CA TYR A 43 -4.61 15.44 30.95
C TYR A 43 -5.10 14.52 29.84
N ALA A 44 -5.56 13.31 30.18
CA ALA A 44 -5.98 12.29 29.22
C ALA A 44 -6.94 12.83 28.13
N TYR A 45 -7.90 13.68 28.53
CA TYR A 45 -8.87 14.31 27.63
C TYR A 45 -8.23 15.21 26.55
N ILE A 46 -7.04 15.75 26.78
CA ILE A 46 -6.30 16.61 25.84
C ILE A 46 -5.22 15.81 25.12
N THR A 47 -4.49 14.97 25.85
CA THR A 47 -3.34 14.23 25.32
C THR A 47 -3.76 13.14 24.34
N ILE A 48 -4.92 12.49 24.54
CA ILE A 48 -5.43 11.48 23.62
C ILE A 48 -5.78 12.10 22.25
N PRO A 49 -6.59 13.18 22.15
CA PRO A 49 -6.83 13.85 20.86
C PRO A 49 -5.55 14.39 20.22
N ALA A 50 -4.65 15.00 20.99
CA ALA A 50 -3.39 15.52 20.47
C ALA A 50 -2.50 14.40 19.88
N ALA A 51 -2.43 13.25 20.56
CA ALA A 51 -1.71 12.08 20.06
C ALA A 51 -2.34 11.53 18.77
N LEU A 52 -3.67 11.55 18.62
CA LEU A 52 -4.33 11.17 17.37
C LEU A 52 -3.98 12.10 16.21
N ILE A 53 -3.98 13.41 16.43
CA ILE A 53 -3.58 14.39 15.40
C ILE A 53 -2.12 14.17 15.00
N LEU A 54 -1.24 13.99 15.99
CA LEU A 54 0.17 13.69 15.74
C LEU A 54 0.33 12.38 14.95
N PHE A 55 -0.46 11.35 15.28
CA PHE A 55 -0.46 10.07 14.59
C PHE A 55 -0.89 10.20 13.13
N ILE A 56 -1.91 11.02 12.83
CA ILE A 56 -2.35 11.31 11.46
C ILE A 56 -1.22 11.97 10.66
N ILE A 57 -0.57 12.99 11.24
CA ILE A 57 0.56 13.68 10.59
C ILE A 57 1.70 12.70 10.35
N PHE A 58 2.05 11.89 11.35
CA PHE A 58 3.11 10.89 11.23
C PHE A 58 2.78 9.85 10.15
N SER A 59 1.53 9.37 10.11
CA SER A 59 1.05 8.44 9.08
C SER A 59 1.14 9.04 7.67
N LEU A 60 0.81 10.33 7.51
CA LEU A 60 0.98 11.04 6.25
C LEU A 60 2.45 11.13 5.83
N VAL A 61 3.35 11.43 6.77
CA VAL A 61 4.79 11.48 6.50
C VAL A 61 5.31 10.10 6.08
N VAL A 62 4.94 9.05 6.80
CA VAL A 62 5.30 7.66 6.44
C VAL A 62 4.74 7.29 5.08
N GLY A 63 3.47 7.59 4.80
CA GLY A 63 2.84 7.33 3.50
C GLY A 63 3.48 8.10 2.35
N TYR A 64 3.95 9.32 2.61
CA TYR A 64 4.73 10.10 1.65
C TYR A 64 6.09 9.45 1.38
N LEU A 65 6.78 8.98 2.42
CA LEU A 65 8.06 8.26 2.27
C LEU A 65 7.89 6.96 1.50
N ASP A 66 6.88 6.14 1.80
CA ASP A 66 6.57 4.90 1.07
C ASP A 66 6.33 5.17 -0.43
N THR A 67 5.61 6.25 -0.73
CA THR A 67 5.33 6.66 -2.11
C THR A 67 6.60 7.16 -2.81
N LYS A 68 7.40 7.98 -2.12
CA LYS A 68 8.66 8.53 -2.66
C LYS A 68 9.72 7.46 -2.88
N LEU A 69 9.74 6.42 -2.06
CA LEU A 69 10.67 5.28 -2.17
C LEU A 69 10.24 4.27 -3.23
N GLY A 70 9.02 4.36 -3.75
CA GLY A 70 8.56 3.55 -4.90
C GLY A 70 8.27 2.07 -4.60
N PHE A 71 8.39 1.63 -3.35
CA PHE A 71 8.18 0.23 -2.96
C PHE A 71 6.82 -0.31 -3.41
N ARG A 72 5.79 0.54 -3.37
CA ARG A 72 4.43 0.18 -3.77
C ARG A 72 4.30 -0.10 -5.27
N GLU A 73 4.96 0.68 -6.12
CA GLU A 73 4.94 0.47 -7.57
C GLU A 73 5.70 -0.79 -7.95
N GLU A 74 6.82 -1.07 -7.28
CA GLU A 74 7.60 -2.29 -7.53
C GLU A 74 6.85 -3.55 -7.11
N GLU A 75 6.16 -3.52 -5.97
CA GLU A 75 5.35 -4.63 -5.49
C GLU A 75 4.14 -4.89 -6.42
N LEU A 76 3.45 -3.84 -6.84
CA LEU A 76 2.36 -3.92 -7.84
C LEU A 76 2.87 -4.46 -9.17
N ARG A 77 4.01 -3.98 -9.67
CA ARG A 77 4.61 -4.47 -10.91
C ARG A 77 4.95 -5.96 -10.82
N ASN A 78 5.47 -6.41 -9.69
CA ASN A 78 5.82 -7.82 -9.48
C ASN A 78 4.56 -8.71 -9.37
N LEU A 79 3.52 -8.24 -8.69
CA LEU A 79 2.22 -8.91 -8.62
C LEU A 79 1.55 -9.01 -9.99
N SER A 80 1.60 -7.94 -10.79
CA SER A 80 1.07 -7.92 -12.16
C SER A 80 1.82 -8.87 -13.08
N LYS A 81 3.16 -8.94 -12.99
CA LYS A 81 3.96 -9.91 -13.75
C LYS A 81 3.69 -11.37 -13.36
N SER A 82 3.26 -11.60 -12.12
CA SER A 82 2.92 -12.93 -11.63
C SER A 82 1.48 -13.35 -11.94
N ASN A 83 0.63 -12.42 -12.40
CA ASN A 83 -0.76 -12.71 -12.72
C ASN A 83 -0.89 -13.15 -14.20
N PRO A 84 -1.26 -14.41 -14.50
CA PRO A 84 -1.30 -14.92 -15.87
C PRO A 84 -2.26 -14.14 -16.77
N MET A 85 -3.41 -13.70 -16.25
CA MET A 85 -4.37 -12.89 -17.00
C MET A 85 -3.78 -11.53 -17.41
N MET A 86 -2.96 -10.93 -16.54
CA MET A 86 -2.38 -9.63 -16.82
C MET A 86 -1.29 -9.73 -17.89
N VAL A 87 -0.52 -10.82 -17.90
CA VAL A 87 0.48 -11.11 -18.93
C VAL A 87 -0.19 -11.27 -20.30
N GLU A 88 -1.26 -12.06 -20.37
CA GLU A 88 -2.01 -12.29 -21.62
C GLU A 88 -2.61 -11.00 -22.21
N ILE A 89 -3.13 -10.11 -21.36
CA ILE A 89 -3.61 -8.79 -21.78
C ILE A 89 -2.46 -7.95 -22.35
N LEU A 90 -1.29 -8.01 -21.75
CA LEU A 90 -0.12 -7.21 -22.14
C LEU A 90 0.44 -7.68 -23.49
N GLU A 91 0.51 -8.98 -23.71
CA GLU A 91 0.88 -9.60 -24.99
C GLU A 91 -0.11 -9.23 -26.09
N SER A 92 -1.41 -9.33 -25.80
CA SER A 92 -2.47 -8.95 -26.75
C SER A 92 -2.36 -7.47 -27.16
N MET A 93 -2.08 -6.58 -26.20
CA MET A 93 -1.89 -5.14 -26.47
C MET A 93 -0.65 -4.86 -27.31
N GLN A 94 0.46 -5.57 -27.07
CA GLN A 94 1.66 -5.47 -27.89
C GLN A 94 1.40 -5.92 -29.33
N GLU A 95 0.67 -7.02 -29.51
CA GLU A 95 0.30 -7.52 -30.84
C GLU A 95 -0.56 -6.51 -31.61
N ILE A 96 -1.58 -5.93 -30.97
CA ILE A 96 -2.43 -4.89 -31.56
C ILE A 96 -1.59 -3.68 -31.96
N ASN A 97 -0.69 -3.23 -31.10
CA ASN A 97 0.15 -2.06 -31.37
C ASN A 97 1.13 -2.30 -32.53
N ASN A 98 1.68 -3.51 -32.63
CA ASN A 98 2.54 -3.89 -33.75
C ASN A 98 1.76 -3.93 -35.08
N ARG A 99 0.53 -4.44 -35.07
CA ARG A 99 -0.35 -4.43 -36.25
C ARG A 99 -0.72 -3.01 -36.67
N LEU A 100 -1.00 -2.12 -35.71
CA LEU A 100 -1.23 -0.69 -35.98
C LEU A 100 -0.02 -0.03 -36.64
N LYS A 101 1.19 -0.26 -36.11
CA LYS A 101 2.43 0.26 -36.69
C LYS A 101 2.69 -0.24 -38.11
N SER A 102 2.42 -1.51 -38.41
CA SER A 102 2.60 -2.03 -39.77
C SER A 102 1.61 -1.36 -40.73
N ILE A 103 0.35 -1.22 -40.32
CA ILE A 103 -0.69 -0.55 -41.12
C ILE A 103 -0.33 0.91 -41.38
N GLU A 104 0.13 1.65 -40.37
CA GLU A 104 0.58 3.04 -40.52
C GLU A 104 1.78 3.15 -41.46
N SER A 105 2.71 2.19 -41.40
CA SER A 105 3.87 2.16 -42.30
C SER A 105 3.50 1.86 -43.76
N ASP A 106 2.47 1.05 -43.98
CA ASP A 106 1.98 0.68 -45.31
C ASP A 106 1.19 1.85 -45.94
N LEU A 107 0.33 2.51 -45.15
CA LEU A 107 -0.36 3.76 -45.55
C LEU A 107 0.62 4.87 -45.94
N ASN A 108 1.72 5.02 -45.19
CA ASN A 108 2.71 6.05 -45.47
C ASN A 108 3.47 5.76 -46.79
N LYS A 109 3.70 4.49 -47.12
CA LYS A 109 4.30 4.09 -48.41
C LYS A 109 3.37 4.33 -49.60
N GLU A 110 2.07 4.08 -49.45
CA GLU A 110 1.08 4.36 -50.50
C GLU A 110 0.89 5.86 -50.75
N SER A 111 1.11 6.72 -49.74
CA SER A 111 0.98 8.18 -49.88
C SER A 111 2.15 8.88 -50.60
N ILE A 112 3.26 8.17 -50.83
CA ILE A 112 4.48 8.69 -51.46
C ILE A 112 4.60 8.26 -52.94
N GLN A 113 3.75 7.33 -53.40
CA GLN A 113 3.57 6.98 -54.82
C GLN A 113 2.50 7.84 -55.48
#